data_AF-A0A2V6GDM0-F1
#
_entry.id   AF-A0A2V6GDM0-F1
#
_cell.length_a   1.000
_cell.length_b   1.000
_cell.length_c   1.000
_cell.angle_alpha   90.00
_cell.angle_beta   90.00
_cell.angle_gamma   90.00
#
_symmetry.space_group_name_H-M   'P 1'
#
loop_
_entity.id
_entity.type
_entity.pdbx_description
1 polymer ?
#
loop_
_entity_poly.entity_id
_entity_poly.type
_entity_poly.pdbx_seq_one_letter_code
_entity_poly.pdbx_strand_id
1 'polypeptide(L)'
;MTSPEPSITASPAASSTPDALTSSLLNPKAVRPISPAPRAKHSPSPSPVAKPTPAPNATLSSAEIAGYESYPPEVRKMIDLALSLTSQNLDYKYGSADPANGGMDCSGFIYYVLSKSGMSDVPRDAREQYAWVRKAGNFQAVLAHSDDTFELDALKPGDLLFWSGTYSVDRDPPITHTMIYLGREKATNHRIMVGASDGRTYKGQSRFGVSVFDFKVSRAKATEDNRPGPAFVGYARIPGLPGG
;
A
#
# COMPACT_ATOMS: atom_id res chain seq x y z
N MET A 1 27.32 -59.06 -24.24
CA MET A 1 28.53 -58.23 -24.35
C MET A 1 28.69 -57.48 -23.03
N THR A 2 29.90 -57.57 -22.51
CA THR A 2 30.38 -57.18 -21.18
C THR A 2 30.57 -55.67 -21.00
N SER A 3 30.33 -55.20 -19.77
CA SER A 3 30.83 -53.99 -19.06
C SER A 3 32.21 -53.45 -19.52
N PRO A 4 32.61 -52.19 -19.20
CA PRO A 4 32.37 -51.58 -17.87
C PRO A 4 32.24 -50.04 -17.76
N GLU A 5 31.78 -49.61 -16.58
CA GLU A 5 32.09 -48.32 -15.92
C GLU A 5 33.51 -48.40 -15.30
N PRO A 6 34.25 -47.28 -15.08
CA PRO A 6 34.33 -46.81 -13.69
C PRO A 6 34.60 -45.29 -13.46
N SER A 7 34.05 -44.80 -12.34
CA SER A 7 34.67 -44.09 -11.20
C SER A 7 35.46 -42.76 -11.28
N ILE A 8 34.93 -41.79 -10.51
CA ILE A 8 35.52 -41.04 -9.34
C ILE A 8 36.91 -40.40 -9.49
N THR A 9 37.06 -39.11 -9.09
CA THR A 9 37.99 -38.65 -8.01
C THR A 9 37.75 -37.18 -7.62
N ALA A 10 37.89 -36.93 -6.31
CA ALA A 10 37.70 -35.68 -5.57
C ALA A 10 38.95 -34.75 -5.53
N SER A 11 38.75 -33.56 -4.96
CA SER A 11 39.69 -32.48 -4.56
C SER A 11 41.11 -32.87 -4.11
N PRO A 12 42.03 -31.88 -4.11
CA PRO A 12 42.46 -31.34 -2.81
C PRO A 12 42.66 -29.81 -2.76
N ALA A 13 42.60 -29.27 -1.55
CA ALA A 13 43.13 -27.97 -1.15
C ALA A 13 44.61 -28.08 -0.74
N ALA A 14 45.43 -27.05 -0.98
CA ALA A 14 46.61 -26.73 -0.17
C ALA A 14 47.18 -25.33 -0.48
N SER A 15 47.65 -24.69 0.59
CA SER A 15 48.25 -23.36 0.75
C SER A 15 49.75 -23.32 0.37
N SER A 16 50.30 -22.14 0.02
CA SER A 16 51.61 -21.64 0.50
C SER A 16 52.07 -20.33 -0.18
N THR A 17 52.39 -19.32 0.63
CA THR A 17 53.38 -18.25 0.38
C THR A 17 54.80 -18.73 0.75
N PRO A 18 55.90 -18.08 0.30
CA PRO A 18 56.58 -17.07 1.14
C PRO A 18 57.35 -15.93 0.42
N ASP A 19 57.54 -14.82 1.16
CA ASP A 19 58.67 -13.86 1.33
C ASP A 19 59.53 -13.38 0.13
N ALA A 20 59.69 -12.08 -0.17
CA ALA A 20 60.30 -10.93 0.53
C ALA A 20 61.83 -10.76 0.30
N LEU A 21 62.27 -9.48 0.14
CA LEU A 21 63.61 -8.84 0.36
C LEU A 21 63.83 -7.73 -0.72
N THR A 22 64.33 -6.50 -0.51
CA THR A 22 64.58 -5.54 0.61
C THR A 22 65.32 -4.33 0.03
N SER A 23 65.17 -3.12 0.63
CA SER A 23 66.24 -2.13 0.93
C SER A 23 65.59 -0.79 1.38
N SER A 24 65.55 -0.43 2.67
CA SER A 24 66.62 0.17 3.54
C SER A 24 66.83 1.68 3.28
N LEU A 25 66.21 2.57 4.08
CA LEU A 25 66.73 3.29 5.27
C LEU A 25 67.66 4.50 4.96
N LEU A 26 67.30 5.68 5.49
CA LEU A 26 68.04 6.40 6.55
C LEU A 26 67.27 7.65 7.06
N ASN A 27 67.39 7.86 8.38
CA ASN A 27 66.66 8.71 9.35
C ASN A 27 67.42 10.08 9.55
N PRO A 28 67.22 10.99 10.56
CA PRO A 28 66.38 10.93 11.79
C PRO A 28 65.77 12.25 12.40
N LYS A 29 64.94 12.03 13.45
CA LYS A 29 64.68 12.83 14.68
C LYS A 29 63.78 14.09 14.63
N ALA A 30 62.61 14.05 15.29
CA ALA A 30 62.40 14.39 16.72
C ALA A 30 60.88 14.51 17.05
N VAL A 31 60.48 14.08 18.26
CA VAL A 31 59.09 13.97 18.76
C VAL A 31 58.81 15.04 19.83
N ARG A 32 57.61 15.65 19.83
CA ARG A 32 56.70 16.06 20.97
C ARG A 32 55.86 17.33 20.62
N PRO A 33 54.80 17.71 21.38
CA PRO A 33 53.47 17.09 21.45
C PRO A 33 52.32 18.08 21.07
N ILE A 34 51.11 17.53 20.97
CA ILE A 34 49.81 18.11 20.59
C ILE A 34 49.32 19.22 21.56
N SER A 35 48.73 20.30 21.03
CA SER A 35 47.84 21.25 21.74
C SER A 35 46.58 21.54 20.90
N PRO A 36 45.37 21.66 21.52
CA PRO A 36 44.10 21.69 20.79
C PRO A 36 43.68 23.12 20.41
N ALA A 37 43.14 23.29 19.20
CA ALA A 37 42.55 24.53 18.68
C ALA A 37 41.03 24.65 19.02
N PRO A 38 40.46 25.87 19.11
CA PRO A 38 39.17 26.10 19.76
C PRO A 38 37.95 25.88 18.85
N ARG A 39 36.85 25.44 19.47
CA ARG A 39 35.58 25.02 18.87
C ARG A 39 34.82 26.18 18.21
N ALA A 40 34.51 26.04 16.91
CA ALA A 40 33.62 26.96 16.19
C ALA A 40 32.16 26.80 16.65
N LYS A 41 31.55 27.91 17.06
CA LYS A 41 30.13 28.01 17.47
C LYS A 41 29.22 27.78 16.26
N HIS A 42 28.34 26.79 16.35
CA HIS A 42 27.35 26.50 15.33
C HIS A 42 26.15 27.45 15.47
N SER A 43 25.78 28.10 14.37
CA SER A 43 24.53 28.86 14.23
C SER A 43 23.35 27.88 14.16
N PRO A 44 22.20 28.14 14.82
CA PRO A 44 21.07 27.22 14.80
C PRO A 44 20.41 27.20 13.40
N SER A 45 20.37 25.99 12.82
CA SER A 45 19.58 25.65 11.65
C SER A 45 18.09 25.90 11.92
N PRO A 46 17.29 26.42 10.96
CA PRO A 46 15.86 26.64 11.17
C PRO A 46 15.15 25.29 11.42
N SER A 47 14.42 25.21 12.53
CA SER A 47 13.61 24.06 12.90
C SER A 47 12.54 23.75 11.84
N PRO A 48 12.24 22.47 11.57
CA PRO A 48 11.17 22.09 10.65
C PRO A 48 9.82 22.56 11.20
N VAL A 49 9.04 23.25 10.36
CA VAL A 49 7.64 23.57 10.64
C VAL A 49 6.89 22.26 10.85
N ALA A 50 6.29 22.08 12.02
CA ALA A 50 5.51 20.88 12.34
C ALA A 50 4.35 20.74 11.35
N LYS A 51 4.27 19.58 10.67
CA LYS A 51 3.08 19.22 9.88
C LYS A 51 1.87 19.19 10.83
N PRO A 52 0.69 19.68 10.41
CA PRO A 52 -0.52 19.59 11.21
C PRO A 52 -0.75 18.13 11.64
N THR A 53 -1.10 17.91 12.91
CA THR A 53 -1.47 16.58 13.39
C THR A 53 -2.58 16.01 12.51
N PRO A 54 -2.41 14.81 11.91
CA PRO A 54 -3.45 14.19 11.12
C PRO A 54 -4.74 14.07 11.92
N ALA A 55 -5.87 14.35 11.29
CA ALA A 55 -7.16 14.10 11.91
C ALA A 55 -7.35 12.58 12.11
N PRO A 56 -8.03 12.16 13.20
CA PRO A 56 -8.18 10.75 13.53
C PRO A 56 -8.91 9.98 12.44
N ASN A 57 -8.72 8.67 12.42
CA ASN A 57 -9.39 7.77 11.47
C ASN A 57 -10.91 7.99 11.52
N ALA A 58 -11.54 8.04 10.35
CA ALA A 58 -12.99 8.11 10.27
C ALA A 58 -13.57 6.70 10.31
N THR A 59 -14.58 6.51 11.13
CA THR A 59 -15.44 5.32 11.15
C THR A 59 -16.87 5.71 10.76
N LEU A 60 -17.66 4.71 10.41
CA LEU A 60 -19.07 4.84 10.05
C LEU A 60 -19.81 3.61 10.58
N SER A 61 -21.01 3.80 11.14
CA SER A 61 -21.89 2.68 11.44
C SER A 61 -22.49 2.13 10.15
N SER A 62 -22.62 0.80 10.04
CA SER A 62 -23.30 0.19 8.88
C SER A 62 -24.75 0.66 8.72
N ALA A 63 -25.41 1.06 9.82
CA ALA A 63 -26.72 1.70 9.80
C ALA A 63 -26.75 3.06 9.09
N GLU A 64 -25.60 3.73 8.89
CA GLU A 64 -25.49 4.98 8.15
C GLU A 64 -25.29 4.77 6.64
N ILE A 65 -25.13 3.52 6.19
CA ILE A 65 -25.00 3.14 4.78
C ILE A 65 -26.39 2.88 4.18
N ALA A 66 -26.70 3.56 3.08
CA ALA A 66 -27.98 3.45 2.40
C ALA A 66 -28.19 2.04 1.82
N GLY A 67 -29.32 1.42 2.17
CA GLY A 67 -29.68 0.08 1.71
C GLY A 67 -28.87 -1.06 2.35
N TYR A 68 -28.07 -0.81 3.39
CA TYR A 68 -27.20 -1.82 4.02
C TYR A 68 -27.91 -3.15 4.30
N GLU A 69 -29.11 -3.10 4.86
CA GLU A 69 -29.88 -4.30 5.24
C GLU A 69 -30.28 -5.19 4.04
N SER A 70 -30.27 -4.64 2.83
CA SER A 70 -30.53 -5.40 1.60
C SER A 70 -29.28 -6.06 1.01
N TYR A 71 -28.10 -5.74 1.52
CA TYR A 71 -26.85 -6.32 1.00
C TYR A 71 -26.79 -7.82 1.33
N PRO A 72 -26.18 -8.64 0.45
CA PRO A 72 -25.98 -10.05 0.71
C PRO A 72 -25.27 -10.28 2.06
N PRO A 73 -25.63 -11.32 2.83
CA PRO A 73 -25.05 -11.58 4.15
C PRO A 73 -23.52 -11.61 4.16
N GLU A 74 -22.90 -12.16 3.11
CA GLU A 74 -21.46 -12.26 2.95
C GLU A 74 -20.82 -10.88 2.76
N VAL A 75 -21.49 -10.00 1.99
CA VAL A 75 -21.06 -8.61 1.77
C VAL A 75 -21.19 -7.82 3.07
N ARG A 76 -22.28 -7.99 3.82
CA ARG A 76 -22.48 -7.37 5.14
C ARG A 76 -21.39 -7.76 6.13
N LYS A 77 -21.13 -9.06 6.29
CA LYS A 77 -20.06 -9.58 7.15
C LYS A 77 -18.70 -8.97 6.81
N MET A 78 -18.37 -8.88 5.53
CA MET A 78 -17.12 -8.28 5.06
C MET A 78 -17.05 -6.78 5.37
N ILE A 79 -18.13 -6.03 5.14
CA ILE A 79 -18.22 -4.59 5.42
C ILE A 79 -18.14 -4.32 6.92
N ASP A 80 -18.86 -5.06 7.76
CA ASP A 80 -18.81 -4.90 9.22
C ASP A 80 -17.39 -5.14 9.74
N LEU A 81 -16.69 -6.17 9.22
CA LEU A 81 -15.28 -6.39 9.54
C LEU A 81 -14.41 -5.21 9.11
N ALA A 82 -14.59 -4.72 7.88
CA ALA A 82 -13.84 -3.59 7.33
C ALA A 82 -14.04 -2.31 8.19
N LEU A 83 -15.28 -2.02 8.58
CA LEU A 83 -15.62 -0.89 9.45
C LEU A 83 -15.05 -1.07 10.86
N SER A 84 -15.04 -2.29 11.40
CA SER A 84 -14.45 -2.57 12.72
C SER A 84 -12.95 -2.21 12.79
N LEU A 85 -12.22 -2.35 11.68
CA LEU A 85 -10.80 -1.98 11.60
C LEU A 85 -10.58 -0.47 11.64
N THR A 86 -11.53 0.32 11.12
CA THR A 86 -11.42 1.79 11.14
C THR A 86 -11.49 2.37 12.55
N SER A 87 -12.16 1.66 13.47
CA SER A 87 -12.28 2.04 14.89
C SER A 87 -11.05 1.70 15.74
N GLN A 88 -10.05 1.03 15.16
CA GLN A 88 -8.83 0.60 15.87
C GLN A 88 -7.68 1.63 15.81
N ASN A 89 -7.91 2.79 15.19
CA ASN A 89 -6.90 3.85 15.04
C ASN A 89 -5.58 3.34 14.42
N LEU A 90 -5.71 2.56 13.34
CA LEU A 90 -4.59 1.96 12.63
C LEU A 90 -4.01 2.95 11.61
N ASP A 91 -2.69 3.09 11.59
CA ASP A 91 -1.96 3.93 10.64
C ASP A 91 -1.88 3.30 9.24
N TYR A 92 -1.37 4.08 8.29
CA TYR A 92 -0.94 3.53 7.01
C TYR A 92 0.46 2.97 7.17
N LYS A 93 0.64 1.67 6.91
CA LYS A 93 1.94 1.00 7.08
C LYS A 93 2.26 0.18 5.85
N TYR A 94 3.15 0.71 5.02
CA TYR A 94 3.64 0.05 3.81
C TYR A 94 4.14 -1.37 4.09
N GLY A 95 3.67 -2.35 3.31
CA GLY A 95 4.04 -3.76 3.45
C GLY A 95 3.26 -4.52 4.54
N SER A 96 2.44 -3.86 5.35
CA SER A 96 1.67 -4.51 6.41
C SER A 96 0.27 -4.96 5.96
N ALA A 97 -0.10 -6.18 6.34
CA ALA A 97 -1.46 -6.72 6.21
C ALA A 97 -2.03 -7.22 7.53
N ASP A 98 -1.39 -6.88 8.65
CA ASP A 98 -1.83 -7.29 9.99
C ASP A 98 -2.09 -6.04 10.83
N PRO A 99 -3.33 -5.83 11.32
CA PRO A 99 -3.65 -4.70 12.20
C PRO A 99 -2.82 -4.71 13.49
N ALA A 100 -2.33 -5.87 13.97
CA ALA A 100 -1.48 -5.95 15.15
C ALA A 100 -0.14 -5.19 14.98
N ASN A 101 0.27 -4.90 13.74
CA ASN A 101 1.45 -4.10 13.45
C ASN A 101 1.23 -2.58 13.61
N GLY A 102 0.05 -2.16 14.11
CA GLY A 102 -0.34 -0.76 14.30
C GLY A 102 -0.80 -0.05 13.03
N GLY A 103 -0.83 -0.75 11.89
CA GLY A 103 -1.19 -0.16 10.61
C GLY A 103 -1.17 -1.17 9.48
N MET A 104 -1.77 -0.79 8.35
CA MET A 104 -1.92 -1.62 7.16
C MET A 104 -1.65 -0.80 5.89
N ASP A 105 -1.20 -1.46 4.82
CA ASP A 105 -1.22 -0.85 3.49
C ASP A 105 -2.54 -1.15 2.76
N CYS A 106 -2.76 -0.47 1.63
CA CYS A 106 -4.01 -0.58 0.87
C CYS A 106 -4.37 -2.02 0.51
N SER A 107 -3.44 -2.75 -0.11
CA SER A 107 -3.64 -4.14 -0.51
C SER A 107 -3.67 -5.12 0.66
N GLY A 108 -2.95 -4.82 1.75
CA GLY A 108 -2.91 -5.62 2.96
C GLY A 108 -4.22 -5.54 3.73
N PHE A 109 -4.87 -4.39 3.72
CA PHE A 109 -6.25 -4.24 4.22
C PHE A 109 -7.22 -5.15 3.45
N ILE A 110 -7.20 -5.12 2.11
CA ILE A 110 -8.05 -5.99 1.28
C ILE A 110 -7.77 -7.46 1.57
N TYR A 111 -6.49 -7.85 1.55
CA TYR A 111 -6.06 -9.21 1.85
C TYR A 111 -6.62 -9.71 3.18
N TYR A 112 -6.47 -8.91 4.23
CA TYR A 112 -6.94 -9.25 5.57
C TYR A 112 -8.46 -9.40 5.63
N VAL A 113 -9.20 -8.41 5.13
CA VAL A 113 -10.68 -8.39 5.20
C VAL A 113 -11.25 -9.58 4.45
N LEU A 114 -10.77 -9.88 3.24
CA LEU A 114 -11.26 -11.00 2.44
C LEU A 114 -10.86 -12.35 3.05
N SER A 115 -9.62 -12.50 3.51
CA SER A 115 -9.15 -13.74 4.16
C SER A 115 -9.96 -14.04 5.42
N LYS A 116 -10.18 -13.04 6.27
CA LYS A 116 -10.98 -13.18 7.51
C LYS A 116 -12.47 -13.34 7.24
N SER A 117 -12.94 -12.95 6.06
CA SER A 117 -14.31 -13.23 5.61
C SER A 117 -14.50 -14.66 5.10
N GLY A 118 -13.41 -15.44 4.95
CA GLY A 118 -13.42 -16.85 4.56
C GLY A 118 -12.99 -17.12 3.12
N MET A 119 -12.44 -16.12 2.42
CA MET A 119 -11.98 -16.25 1.05
C MET A 119 -10.56 -16.84 0.99
N SER A 120 -10.34 -17.80 0.11
CA SER A 120 -9.01 -18.34 -0.20
C SER A 120 -8.37 -17.59 -1.37
N ASP A 121 -7.05 -17.73 -1.51
CA ASP A 121 -6.29 -17.31 -2.70
C ASP A 121 -6.38 -15.81 -3.02
N VAL A 122 -6.64 -14.99 -2.00
CA VAL A 122 -6.65 -13.53 -2.12
C VAL A 122 -5.20 -13.06 -2.32
N PRO A 123 -4.86 -12.37 -3.41
CA PRO A 123 -3.49 -11.91 -3.62
C PRO A 123 -3.11 -10.81 -2.63
N ARG A 124 -1.82 -10.74 -2.29
CA ARG A 124 -1.30 -9.78 -1.30
C ARG A 124 -1.05 -8.40 -1.88
N ASP A 125 -0.68 -8.30 -3.15
CA ASP A 125 -0.34 -7.03 -3.83
C ASP A 125 -1.53 -6.46 -4.62
N ALA A 126 -1.65 -5.13 -4.69
CA ALA A 126 -2.77 -4.46 -5.36
C ALA A 126 -2.87 -4.79 -6.86
N ARG A 127 -1.72 -4.93 -7.55
CA ARG A 127 -1.67 -5.30 -8.98
C ARG A 127 -2.12 -6.75 -9.17
N GLU A 128 -1.74 -7.64 -8.26
CA GLU A 128 -2.18 -9.03 -8.30
C GLU A 128 -3.67 -9.17 -8.00
N GLN A 129 -4.20 -8.40 -7.04
CA GLN A 129 -5.65 -8.33 -6.78
C GLN A 129 -6.41 -7.85 -8.01
N TYR A 130 -5.90 -6.83 -8.69
CA TYR A 130 -6.45 -6.36 -9.97
C TYR A 130 -6.41 -7.45 -11.05
N ALA A 131 -5.26 -8.11 -11.24
CA ALA A 131 -5.13 -9.19 -12.21
C ALA A 131 -6.07 -10.36 -11.91
N TRP A 132 -6.24 -10.69 -10.64
CA TRP A 132 -7.12 -11.74 -10.15
C TRP A 132 -8.59 -11.46 -10.49
N VAL A 133 -9.10 -10.28 -10.17
CA VAL A 133 -10.49 -9.92 -10.51
C VAL A 133 -10.71 -9.77 -12.02
N ARG A 134 -9.68 -9.35 -12.77
CA ARG A 134 -9.74 -9.31 -14.24
C ARG A 134 -9.79 -10.69 -14.87
N LYS A 135 -8.99 -11.64 -14.37
CA LYS A 135 -9.01 -13.03 -14.84
C LYS A 135 -10.39 -13.68 -14.64
N ALA A 136 -11.11 -13.27 -13.61
CA ALA A 136 -12.48 -13.71 -13.36
C ALA A 136 -13.54 -13.07 -14.26
N GLY A 137 -13.18 -12.09 -15.12
CA GLY A 137 -14.11 -11.46 -16.06
C GLY A 137 -15.03 -10.39 -15.45
N ASN A 138 -14.77 -9.97 -14.21
CA ASN A 138 -15.68 -9.14 -13.41
C ASN A 138 -15.27 -7.66 -13.32
N PHE A 139 -14.28 -7.24 -14.10
CA PHE A 139 -13.73 -5.88 -14.06
C PHE A 139 -14.44 -4.95 -15.02
N GLN A 140 -14.78 -3.75 -14.54
CA GLN A 140 -15.36 -2.67 -15.32
C GLN A 140 -14.40 -1.48 -15.30
N ALA A 141 -13.93 -1.09 -16.48
CA ALA A 141 -13.10 0.10 -16.65
C ALA A 141 -13.95 1.37 -16.52
N VAL A 142 -13.38 2.42 -15.93
CA VAL A 142 -14.00 3.75 -15.87
C VAL A 142 -13.05 4.75 -16.51
N LEU A 143 -13.45 5.32 -17.64
CA LEU A 143 -12.64 6.27 -18.41
C LEU A 143 -12.99 7.73 -18.09
N ALA A 144 -14.19 7.97 -17.55
CA ALA A 144 -14.61 9.30 -17.14
C ALA A 144 -13.66 9.92 -16.11
N HIS A 145 -13.73 11.25 -16.04
CA HIS A 145 -13.05 12.07 -15.05
C HIS A 145 -14.04 12.85 -14.18
N SER A 146 -15.27 12.32 -14.08
CA SER A 146 -16.40 12.89 -13.34
C SER A 146 -16.94 11.86 -12.35
N ASP A 147 -17.36 12.33 -11.17
CA ASP A 147 -17.97 11.49 -10.13
C ASP A 147 -19.42 11.10 -10.48
N ASP A 148 -20.01 11.78 -11.47
CA ASP A 148 -21.31 11.50 -12.05
C ASP A 148 -21.12 11.00 -13.49
N THR A 149 -21.09 9.67 -13.65
CA THR A 149 -20.94 8.96 -14.92
C THR A 149 -21.74 7.66 -14.87
N PHE A 150 -22.34 7.28 -16.01
CA PHE A 150 -23.06 6.01 -16.17
C PHE A 150 -22.15 4.79 -15.97
N GLU A 151 -20.83 4.96 -16.15
CA GLU A 151 -19.85 3.90 -15.93
C GLU A 151 -19.81 3.41 -14.47
N LEU A 152 -20.45 4.13 -13.53
CA LEU A 152 -20.57 3.74 -12.12
C LEU A 152 -21.95 3.13 -11.78
N ASP A 153 -22.85 2.93 -12.75
CA ASP A 153 -24.21 2.44 -12.49
C ASP A 153 -24.23 0.98 -12.02
N ALA A 154 -23.24 0.20 -12.43
CA ALA A 154 -23.08 -1.19 -12.00
C ALA A 154 -22.17 -1.35 -10.77
N LEU A 155 -21.64 -0.26 -10.21
CA LEU A 155 -20.84 -0.29 -8.99
C LEU A 155 -21.72 -0.63 -7.80
N LYS A 156 -21.40 -1.70 -7.07
CA LYS A 156 -22.18 -2.11 -5.90
C LYS A 156 -21.33 -2.38 -4.67
N PRO A 157 -21.93 -2.25 -3.46
CA PRO A 157 -21.25 -2.49 -2.20
C PRO A 157 -20.46 -3.80 -2.21
N GLY A 158 -19.22 -3.72 -1.71
CA GLY A 158 -18.26 -4.81 -1.71
C GLY A 158 -17.38 -4.91 -2.96
N ASP A 159 -17.64 -4.16 -4.03
CA ASP A 159 -16.73 -4.12 -5.18
C ASP A 159 -15.36 -3.55 -4.77
N LEU A 160 -14.29 -4.11 -5.35
CA LEU A 160 -12.95 -3.55 -5.24
C LEU A 160 -12.78 -2.39 -6.20
N LEU A 161 -12.13 -1.34 -5.73
CA LEU A 161 -11.89 -0.09 -6.45
C LEU A 161 -10.38 0.04 -6.70
N PHE A 162 -9.95 0.39 -7.92
CA PHE A 162 -8.53 0.44 -8.28
C PHE A 162 -8.08 1.81 -8.81
N TRP A 163 -6.90 2.26 -8.39
CA TRP A 163 -6.25 3.47 -8.89
C TRP A 163 -4.82 3.19 -9.37
N SER A 164 -4.37 4.05 -10.29
CA SER A 164 -2.97 4.20 -10.70
C SER A 164 -2.44 5.57 -10.28
N GLY A 165 -1.11 5.72 -10.25
CA GLY A 165 -0.47 7.02 -10.05
C GLY A 165 -0.55 7.60 -8.63
N THR A 166 -0.82 6.78 -7.60
CA THR A 166 -0.70 7.21 -6.20
C THR A 166 0.76 7.27 -5.72
N TYR A 167 1.66 6.57 -6.40
CA TYR A 167 3.11 6.67 -6.29
C TYR A 167 3.73 6.22 -7.62
N SER A 168 5.00 6.54 -7.85
CA SER A 168 5.70 6.17 -9.08
C SER A 168 5.98 4.67 -9.11
N VAL A 169 5.61 4.01 -10.20
CA VAL A 169 5.92 2.60 -10.48
C VAL A 169 6.33 2.44 -11.93
N ASP A 170 7.24 1.51 -12.19
CA ASP A 170 7.60 1.07 -13.53
C ASP A 170 7.14 -0.39 -13.71
N ARG A 171 5.82 -0.57 -13.93
CA ARG A 171 5.17 -1.89 -14.09
C ARG A 171 3.84 -1.77 -14.83
N ASP A 172 3.41 -2.87 -15.45
CA ASP A 172 2.12 -3.01 -16.13
C ASP A 172 1.31 -4.19 -15.51
N PRO A 173 0.02 -4.01 -15.16
CA PRO A 173 -0.71 -2.75 -15.11
C PRO A 173 -0.22 -1.83 -13.98
N PRO A 174 -0.23 -0.50 -14.16
CA PRO A 174 0.30 0.47 -13.20
C PRO A 174 -0.65 0.71 -12.01
N ILE A 175 -1.26 -0.35 -11.49
CA ILE A 175 -2.12 -0.29 -10.30
C ILE A 175 -1.26 -0.02 -9.08
N THR A 176 -1.63 0.99 -8.31
CA THR A 176 -0.88 1.44 -7.13
C THR A 176 -1.74 1.48 -5.87
N HIS A 177 -3.06 1.43 -5.99
CA HIS A 177 -3.96 1.51 -4.84
C HIS A 177 -5.26 0.75 -5.05
N THR A 178 -5.84 0.29 -3.94
CA THR A 178 -7.08 -0.48 -3.90
C THR A 178 -7.90 -0.17 -2.65
N MET A 179 -9.23 -0.20 -2.75
CA MET A 179 -10.20 0.08 -1.68
C MET A 179 -11.46 -0.79 -1.85
N ILE A 180 -12.32 -0.86 -0.82
CA ILE A 180 -13.65 -1.51 -0.90
C ILE A 180 -14.72 -0.44 -1.00
N TYR A 181 -15.63 -0.55 -1.96
CA TYR A 181 -16.80 0.32 -2.04
C TYR A 181 -17.84 -0.05 -0.98
N LEU A 182 -18.32 0.95 -0.23
CA LEU A 182 -19.31 0.74 0.83
C LEU A 182 -20.75 1.00 0.36
N GLY A 183 -20.94 1.70 -0.74
CA GLY A 183 -22.25 2.23 -1.13
C GLY A 183 -22.33 3.74 -0.93
N ARG A 184 -23.54 4.22 -0.59
CA ARG A 184 -23.79 5.64 -0.34
C ARG A 184 -24.08 5.89 1.13
N GLU A 185 -23.57 7.00 1.66
CA GLU A 185 -23.94 7.46 3.00
C GLU A 185 -25.37 8.00 3.01
N LYS A 186 -26.21 7.60 3.97
CA LYS A 186 -27.62 8.03 4.06
C LYS A 186 -27.78 9.55 4.16
N ALA A 187 -26.90 10.21 4.91
CA ALA A 187 -27.03 11.64 5.20
C ALA A 187 -26.72 12.54 4.00
N THR A 188 -25.73 12.17 3.19
CA THR A 188 -25.21 13.02 2.10
C THR A 188 -25.50 12.45 0.72
N ASN A 189 -25.92 11.19 0.64
CA ASN A 189 -26.03 10.41 -0.60
C ASN A 189 -24.70 10.28 -1.37
N HIS A 190 -23.57 10.67 -0.77
CA HIS A 190 -22.26 10.57 -1.39
C HIS A 190 -21.76 9.12 -1.37
N ARG A 191 -21.04 8.74 -2.43
CA ARG A 191 -20.35 7.45 -2.52
C ARG A 191 -19.20 7.42 -1.54
N ILE A 192 -19.10 6.33 -0.79
CA ILE A 192 -18.10 6.15 0.26
C ILE A 192 -17.37 4.80 0.08
N MET A 193 -16.14 4.75 0.58
CA MET A 193 -15.28 3.58 0.49
C MET A 193 -14.46 3.42 1.77
N VAL A 194 -13.89 2.23 1.97
CA VAL A 194 -13.06 1.90 3.13
C VAL A 194 -11.77 1.22 2.70
N GLY A 195 -10.71 1.51 3.46
CA GLY A 195 -9.44 0.79 3.36
C GLY A 195 -8.32 1.57 4.01
N ALA A 196 -7.08 1.33 3.56
CA ALA A 196 -5.90 2.00 4.11
C ALA A 196 -5.30 2.99 3.11
N SER A 197 -5.12 4.25 3.49
CA SER A 197 -4.52 5.28 2.63
C SER A 197 -3.59 6.22 3.40
N ASP A 198 -2.53 6.71 2.74
CA ASP A 198 -1.63 7.73 3.29
C ASP A 198 -2.04 9.16 2.86
N GLY A 199 -3.35 9.38 2.71
CA GLY A 199 -3.89 10.69 2.35
C GLY A 199 -5.05 10.62 1.36
N ARG A 200 -6.26 10.70 1.89
CA ARG A 200 -7.52 10.94 1.14
C ARG A 200 -8.44 11.79 2.01
N THR A 201 -9.58 12.21 1.48
CA THR A 201 -10.55 13.01 2.27
C THR A 201 -11.73 12.17 2.72
N TYR A 202 -12.32 12.56 3.84
CA TYR A 202 -13.67 12.19 4.22
C TYR A 202 -14.36 13.44 4.79
N LYS A 203 -15.53 13.81 4.25
CA LYS A 203 -16.28 15.01 4.67
C LYS A 203 -15.41 16.27 4.72
N GLY A 204 -14.55 16.43 3.71
CA GLY A 204 -13.68 17.61 3.56
C GLY A 204 -12.46 17.64 4.48
N GLN A 205 -12.24 16.62 5.32
CA GLN A 205 -11.05 16.51 6.17
C GLN A 205 -10.10 15.45 5.64
N SER A 206 -8.79 15.73 5.71
CA SER A 206 -7.77 14.73 5.40
C SER A 206 -7.83 13.58 6.41
N ARG A 207 -7.71 12.36 5.89
CA ARG A 207 -7.69 11.11 6.63
C ARG A 207 -6.53 10.26 6.16
N PHE A 208 -5.97 9.51 7.09
CA PHE A 208 -4.82 8.65 6.91
C PHE A 208 -5.11 7.30 7.58
N GLY A 209 -4.28 6.30 7.27
CA GLY A 209 -4.43 4.95 7.81
C GLY A 209 -5.70 4.25 7.38
N VAL A 210 -6.17 3.33 8.24
CA VAL A 210 -7.37 2.53 7.99
C VAL A 210 -8.61 3.35 8.36
N SER A 211 -9.33 3.83 7.36
CA SER A 211 -10.42 4.80 7.53
C SER A 211 -11.50 4.63 6.46
N VAL A 212 -12.65 5.26 6.70
CA VAL A 212 -13.64 5.59 5.67
C VAL A 212 -13.18 6.83 4.90
N PHE A 213 -13.44 6.86 3.59
CA PHE A 213 -13.06 7.93 2.67
C PHE A 213 -14.19 8.26 1.68
N ASP A 214 -14.18 9.49 1.17
CA ASP A 214 -15.01 9.91 0.04
C ASP A 214 -14.54 9.18 -1.23
N PHE A 215 -15.46 8.57 -1.98
CA PHE A 215 -15.15 8.02 -3.30
C PHE A 215 -15.26 9.10 -4.37
N LYS A 216 -14.17 9.29 -5.14
CA LYS A 216 -14.09 10.23 -6.26
C LYS A 216 -13.38 9.59 -7.45
N VAL A 217 -13.92 9.83 -8.65
CA VAL A 217 -13.32 9.46 -9.93
C VAL A 217 -12.46 10.60 -10.46
N SER A 218 -12.89 11.83 -10.20
CA SER A 218 -12.20 13.05 -10.60
C SER A 218 -10.75 13.02 -10.15
N ARG A 219 -9.82 13.24 -11.08
CA ARG A 219 -8.39 13.27 -10.76
C ARG A 219 -8.11 14.37 -9.75
N ALA A 220 -7.29 14.06 -8.75
CA ALA A 220 -6.68 15.12 -7.97
C ALA A 220 -5.82 15.98 -8.90
N LYS A 221 -5.70 17.28 -8.58
CA LYS A 221 -4.80 18.19 -9.33
C LYS A 221 -3.39 17.59 -9.40
N ALA A 222 -2.70 17.89 -10.49
CA ALA A 222 -1.28 17.51 -10.64
C ALA A 222 -0.49 17.98 -9.41
N THR A 223 0.49 17.18 -9.00
CA THR A 223 1.39 17.58 -7.91
C THR A 223 2.22 18.78 -8.32
N GLU A 224 2.87 19.46 -7.35
CA GLU A 224 3.77 20.60 -7.63
C GLU A 224 4.85 20.27 -8.69
N ASP A 225 5.25 18.99 -8.77
CA ASP A 225 6.20 18.47 -9.77
C ASP A 225 5.58 18.15 -11.15
N ASN A 226 4.36 18.62 -11.44
CA ASN A 226 3.62 18.40 -12.68
C ASN A 226 3.35 16.91 -13.01
N ARG A 227 3.40 16.02 -12.00
CA ARG A 227 3.02 14.61 -12.18
C ARG A 227 1.50 14.49 -12.19
N PRO A 228 0.91 13.67 -13.09
CA PRO A 228 -0.52 13.39 -13.05
C PRO A 228 -0.90 12.85 -11.67
N GLY A 229 -1.94 13.42 -11.06
CA GLY A 229 -2.47 12.92 -9.80
C GLY A 229 -3.09 11.51 -9.95
N PRO A 230 -3.46 10.88 -8.83
CA PRO A 230 -4.10 9.57 -8.84
C PRO A 230 -5.29 9.51 -9.82
N ALA A 231 -5.33 8.46 -10.63
CA ALA A 231 -6.40 8.23 -11.60
C ALA A 231 -7.17 6.97 -11.20
N PHE A 232 -8.49 7.08 -11.13
CA PHE A 232 -9.35 5.92 -10.96
C PHE A 232 -9.32 5.10 -12.26
N VAL A 233 -9.10 3.79 -12.13
CA VAL A 233 -8.96 2.87 -13.27
C VAL A 233 -10.27 2.11 -13.51
N GLY A 234 -10.98 1.79 -12.43
CA GLY A 234 -12.23 1.04 -12.48
C GLY A 234 -12.46 0.20 -11.24
N TYR A 235 -13.44 -0.67 -11.30
CA TYR A 235 -13.88 -1.51 -10.19
C TYR A 235 -14.17 -2.94 -10.63
N ALA A 236 -14.26 -3.86 -9.66
CA ALA A 236 -14.62 -5.23 -9.95
C ALA A 236 -15.36 -5.93 -8.82
N ARG A 237 -16.24 -6.85 -9.20
CA ARG A 237 -16.83 -7.82 -8.28
C ARG A 237 -15.77 -8.81 -7.83
N ILE A 238 -15.68 -9.03 -6.52
CA ILE A 238 -14.83 -10.05 -5.93
C ILE A 238 -15.33 -11.43 -6.38
N PRO A 239 -14.48 -12.27 -7.00
CA PRO A 239 -14.85 -13.63 -7.39
C PRO A 239 -15.37 -14.44 -6.19
N GLY A 240 -16.48 -15.14 -6.38
CA GLY A 240 -17.10 -15.95 -5.32
C GLY A 240 -17.94 -15.17 -4.29
N LEU A 241 -17.96 -13.83 -4.34
CA LEU A 241 -18.87 -13.02 -3.52
C LEU A 241 -20.16 -12.74 -4.31
N PRO A 242 -21.36 -12.95 -3.74
CA PRO A 242 -22.61 -12.67 -4.45
C PRO A 242 -22.73 -11.19 -4.85
N GLY A 243 -23.45 -10.97 -5.94
CA GLY A 243 -23.88 -9.63 -6.37
C GLY A 243 -24.74 -8.98 -5.29
N GLY A 244 -24.42 -7.74 -4.92
CA GLY A 244 -25.30 -6.89 -4.11
C GLY A 244 -26.42 -6.26 -4.93
#